data_AF-A0A8H7UER0-F1
#
_entry.id   AF-A0A8H7UER0-F1
#
_cell.length_a   1.000
_cell.length_b   1.000
_cell.length_c   1.000
_cell.angle_alpha   90.00
_cell.angle_beta   90.00
_cell.angle_gamma   90.00
#
_symmetry.space_group_name_H-M   'P 1'
#
loop_
_entity.id
_entity.type
_entity.pdbx_description
1 polymer ?
#
loop_
_entity_poly.entity_id
_entity_poly.type
_entity_poly.pdbx_seq_one_letter_code
_entity_poly.pdbx_strand_id
1 'polypeptide(L)'
;DAILEFADTFIEKMVWKDARALGIFLWLDKADTLRQRLEAIARNTYLSQEDKDPVSSTLFYLALGKKTLVHTLWRTANHHKEQKSMLQFLANDFREARWKTAASKNAFALLGKQRYEYAAAFFLLAGKLRDAVNVILKHMKDMQLAIAICRVYEGENGPVLREVITNHMLPLACSTDDRWLASLAFWMIDKTDEAVAATMVNE
;
A
#
# COMPACT_ATOMS: atom_id res chain seq x y z
N ASP A 1 14.71 15.44 2.07
CA ASP A 1 13.59 16.03 1.30
C ASP A 1 12.90 16.97 2.27
N ALA A 2 12.89 18.28 1.96
CA ALA A 2 12.59 19.32 2.95
C ALA A 2 11.18 19.19 3.54
N ILE A 3 10.19 18.76 2.74
CA ILE A 3 8.81 18.54 3.22
C ILE A 3 8.76 17.36 4.20
N LEU A 4 9.52 16.31 3.92
CA LEU A 4 9.59 15.13 4.78
C LEU A 4 10.31 15.44 6.10
N GLU A 5 11.41 16.20 6.05
CA GLU A 5 12.15 16.68 7.23
C GLU A 5 11.29 17.61 8.09
N PHE A 6 10.52 18.49 7.44
CA PHE A 6 9.54 19.32 8.12
C PHE A 6 8.46 18.47 8.81
N ALA A 7 7.89 17.49 8.13
CA ALA A 7 6.87 16.60 8.71
C ALA A 7 7.41 15.81 9.92
N ASP A 8 8.63 15.30 9.84
CA ASP A 8 9.30 14.57 10.93
C ASP A 8 9.50 15.43 12.19
N THR A 9 9.50 16.76 12.06
CA THR A 9 9.61 17.69 13.19
C THR A 9 8.33 17.73 14.04
N PHE A 10 7.17 17.47 13.44
CA PHE A 10 5.86 17.55 14.12
C PHE A 10 5.22 16.19 14.37
N ILE A 11 5.59 15.16 13.61
CA ILE A 11 4.97 13.83 13.67
C ILE A 11 6.02 12.79 14.07
N GLU A 12 6.20 12.60 15.38
CA GLU A 12 7.20 11.67 15.92
C GLU A 12 6.93 10.21 15.52
N LYS A 13 5.65 9.81 15.44
CA LYS A 13 5.22 8.45 15.07
C LYS A 13 4.15 8.46 14.00
N MET A 14 4.56 8.76 12.77
CA MET A 14 3.68 8.79 11.61
C MET A 14 3.02 7.44 11.35
N VAL A 15 1.68 7.43 11.27
CA VAL A 15 0.87 6.28 10.80
C VAL A 15 0.30 6.56 9.41
N TRP A 16 -0.37 5.57 8.79
CA TRP A 16 -0.89 5.70 7.42
C TRP A 16 -1.78 6.93 7.21
N LYS A 17 -2.63 7.25 8.19
CA LYS A 17 -3.53 8.41 8.13
C LYS A 17 -2.76 9.71 7.93
N ASP A 18 -1.64 9.87 8.62
CA ASP A 18 -0.79 11.06 8.53
C ASP A 18 -0.06 11.11 7.19
N ALA A 19 0.50 9.97 6.77
CA ALA A 19 1.19 9.87 5.48
C ALA A 19 0.28 10.16 4.30
N ARG A 20 -0.98 9.71 4.37
CA ARG A 20 -2.03 10.01 3.39
C ARG A 20 -2.43 11.48 3.41
N ALA A 21 -2.51 12.12 4.58
CA ALA A 21 -2.82 13.54 4.69
C ALA A 21 -1.74 14.41 4.05
N LEU A 22 -0.47 14.00 4.16
CA LEU A 22 0.67 14.67 3.55
C LEU A 22 0.94 14.26 2.08
N GLY A 23 0.24 13.23 1.59
CA GLY A 23 0.44 12.71 0.24
C GLY A 23 1.85 12.15 -0.02
N ILE A 24 2.57 11.72 1.02
CA ILE A 24 4.02 11.39 0.96
C ILE A 24 4.34 10.40 -0.17
N PHE A 25 3.47 9.43 -0.40
CA PHE A 25 3.65 8.41 -1.43
C PHE A 25 3.26 8.85 -2.85
N LEU A 26 2.86 10.10 -3.05
CA LEU A 26 2.57 10.67 -4.36
C LEU A 26 3.76 11.45 -4.94
N TRP A 27 4.56 12.09 -4.09
CA TRP A 27 5.62 13.00 -4.52
C TRP A 27 7.04 12.56 -4.15
N LEU A 28 7.23 11.64 -3.19
CA LEU A 28 8.56 11.10 -2.92
C LEU A 28 9.07 10.32 -4.13
N ASP A 29 10.28 10.63 -4.59
CA ASP A 29 10.86 10.01 -5.79
C ASP A 29 11.78 8.82 -5.48
N LYS A 30 12.54 8.90 -4.37
CA LYS A 30 13.53 7.88 -4.03
C LYS A 30 12.87 6.58 -3.54
N ALA A 31 13.02 5.51 -4.32
CA ALA A 31 12.50 4.17 -4.01
C ALA A 31 12.90 3.65 -2.61
N ASP A 32 14.17 3.82 -2.22
CA ASP A 32 14.64 3.41 -0.89
C ASP A 32 13.94 4.19 0.23
N THR A 33 13.74 5.50 0.03
CA THR A 33 13.03 6.35 0.99
C THR A 33 11.56 5.95 1.09
N LEU A 34 10.88 5.67 -0.01
CA LEU A 34 9.50 5.17 -0.02
C LEU A 34 9.37 3.88 0.81
N ARG A 35 10.27 2.92 0.58
CA ARG A 35 10.27 1.64 1.29
C ARG A 35 10.54 1.81 2.79
N GLN A 36 11.52 2.64 3.15
CA GLN A 36 11.83 2.96 4.55
C GLN A 36 10.64 3.63 5.25
N ARG A 37 9.96 4.57 4.58
CA ARG A 37 8.80 5.26 5.14
C ARG A 37 7.61 4.35 5.32
N LEU A 38 7.32 3.47 4.36
CA LEU A 38 6.24 2.50 4.52
C LEU A 38 6.53 1.50 5.65
N GLU A 39 7.79 1.10 5.81
CA GLU A 39 8.20 0.25 6.93
C GLU A 39 8.04 0.94 8.29
N ALA A 40 8.45 2.21 8.39
CA ALA A 40 8.25 3.01 9.60
C ALA A 40 6.77 3.14 9.95
N ILE A 41 5.91 3.40 8.95
CA ILE A 41 4.45 3.43 9.12
C ILE A 41 3.94 2.07 9.61
N ALA A 42 4.37 0.96 9.01
CA ALA A 42 3.96 -0.38 9.43
C ALA A 42 4.31 -0.66 10.90
N ARG A 43 5.53 -0.27 11.32
CA ARG A 43 5.99 -0.39 12.70
C ARG A 43 5.17 0.49 13.64
N ASN A 44 4.95 1.75 13.27
CA ASN A 44 4.20 2.70 14.10
C ASN A 44 2.74 2.27 14.26
N THR A 45 2.10 1.81 13.18
CA THR A 45 0.74 1.27 13.22
C THR A 45 0.64 0.08 14.17
N TYR A 46 1.57 -0.89 14.07
CA TYR A 46 1.61 -2.03 14.99
C TYR A 46 1.79 -1.62 16.45
N LEU A 47 2.68 -0.65 16.72
CA LEU A 47 2.99 -0.19 18.08
C LEU A 47 1.93 0.74 18.67
N SER A 48 1.12 1.40 17.84
CA SER A 48 0.04 2.30 18.27
C SER A 48 -1.19 1.55 18.80
N GLN A 49 -1.34 0.27 18.47
CA GLN A 49 -2.47 -0.54 18.92
C GLN A 49 -2.17 -1.15 20.28
N GLU A 50 -3.12 -1.04 21.22
CA GLU A 50 -2.99 -1.60 22.58
C GLU A 50 -2.73 -3.11 22.55
N ASP A 51 -3.47 -3.84 21.73
CA ASP A 51 -3.36 -5.29 21.60
C ASP A 51 -2.15 -5.75 20.76
N LYS A 52 -1.45 -4.80 20.11
CA LYS A 52 -0.37 -5.07 19.16
C LYS A 52 -0.76 -6.18 18.17
N ASP A 53 -1.91 -6.02 17.51
CA ASP A 53 -2.42 -6.99 16.55
C ASP A 53 -1.56 -6.97 15.27
N PRO A 54 -0.90 -8.09 14.88
CA PRO A 54 -0.11 -8.14 13.65
C PRO A 54 -0.92 -7.86 12.38
N VAL A 55 -2.24 -8.08 12.40
CA VAL A 55 -3.11 -7.89 11.23
C VAL A 55 -3.00 -6.46 10.67
N SER A 56 -2.93 -5.44 11.54
CA SER A 56 -2.95 -4.02 11.18
C SER A 56 -1.72 -3.53 10.42
N SER A 57 -0.62 -4.26 10.47
CA SER A 57 0.63 -3.92 9.79
C SER A 57 0.99 -4.90 8.66
N THR A 58 0.21 -5.98 8.53
CA THR A 58 0.52 -7.08 7.61
C THR A 58 0.51 -6.63 6.14
N LEU A 59 -0.43 -5.76 5.75
CA LEU A 59 -0.49 -5.25 4.37
C LEU A 59 0.82 -4.56 3.97
N PHE A 60 1.30 -3.63 4.79
CA PHE A 60 2.52 -2.87 4.52
C PHE A 60 3.76 -3.77 4.49
N TYR A 61 3.92 -4.66 5.47
CA TYR A 61 5.08 -5.55 5.49
C TYR A 61 5.09 -6.53 4.31
N LEU A 62 3.92 -7.04 3.90
CA LEU A 62 3.85 -7.92 2.73
C LEU A 62 4.06 -7.16 1.42
N ALA A 63 3.64 -5.90 1.32
CA ALA A 63 3.98 -5.04 0.19
C ALA A 63 5.50 -4.83 0.05
N LEU A 64 6.21 -4.78 1.18
CA LEU A 64 7.67 -4.70 1.22
C LEU A 64 8.38 -6.04 1.02
N GLY A 65 7.64 -7.15 0.89
CA GLY A 65 8.20 -8.51 0.80
C GLY A 65 8.70 -9.09 2.13
N LYS A 66 8.37 -8.47 3.28
CA LYS A 66 8.87 -8.86 4.61
C LYS A 66 8.02 -9.94 5.28
N LYS A 67 7.76 -11.06 4.57
CA LYS A 67 7.00 -12.21 5.11
C LYS A 67 7.58 -12.73 6.44
N THR A 68 8.91 -12.81 6.53
CA THR A 68 9.60 -13.31 7.74
C THR A 68 9.32 -12.44 8.95
N LEU A 69 9.24 -11.12 8.77
CA LEU A 69 8.90 -10.20 9.85
C LEU A 69 7.46 -10.42 10.31
N VAL A 70 6.51 -10.57 9.38
CA VAL A 70 5.12 -10.91 9.68
C VAL A 70 5.05 -12.23 10.47
N HIS A 71 5.80 -13.27 10.07
CA HIS A 71 5.89 -14.54 10.82
C HIS A 71 6.33 -14.32 12.26
N THR A 72 7.36 -13.49 12.47
CA THR A 72 7.87 -13.15 13.81
C THR A 72 6.86 -12.37 14.65
N LEU A 73 6.14 -11.40 14.08
CA LEU A 73 5.07 -10.67 14.80
C LEU A 73 3.97 -11.61 15.26
N TRP A 74 3.61 -12.59 14.43
CA TRP A 74 2.66 -13.65 14.82
C TRP A 74 3.19 -14.54 15.94
N ARG A 75 4.50 -14.72 16.12
CA ARG A 75 5.04 -15.47 17.27
C ARG A 75 4.82 -14.74 18.59
N THR A 76 4.77 -13.41 18.57
CA THR A 76 4.56 -12.59 19.77
C THR A 76 3.08 -12.36 20.10
N ALA A 77 2.17 -12.61 19.15
CA ALA A 77 0.74 -12.38 19.29
C ALA A 77 0.00 -13.53 19.99
N ASN A 78 0.44 -13.90 21.21
CA ASN A 78 -0.11 -15.03 21.98
C ASN A 78 -1.60 -14.88 22.33
N HIS A 79 -2.11 -13.66 22.35
CA HIS A 79 -3.51 -13.35 22.66
C HIS A 79 -4.43 -13.48 21.44
N HIS A 80 -3.88 -13.59 20.22
CA HIS A 80 -4.68 -13.56 19.00
C HIS A 80 -5.19 -14.96 18.61
N LYS A 81 -6.50 -15.11 18.46
CA LYS A 81 -7.16 -16.41 18.15
C LYS A 81 -6.66 -17.10 16.87
N GLU A 82 -6.20 -16.32 15.89
CA GLU A 82 -5.69 -16.83 14.60
C GLU A 82 -4.19 -17.15 14.64
N GLN A 83 -3.50 -17.00 15.78
CA GLN A 83 -2.05 -17.12 15.88
C GLN A 83 -1.53 -18.46 15.35
N LYS A 84 -2.06 -19.58 15.87
CA LYS A 84 -1.60 -20.93 15.53
C LYS A 84 -1.77 -21.23 14.04
N SER A 85 -2.92 -20.92 13.46
CA SER A 85 -3.19 -21.14 12.04
C SER A 85 -2.32 -20.23 11.17
N MET A 86 -2.12 -18.97 11.57
CA MET A 86 -1.26 -18.04 10.84
C MET A 86 0.20 -18.44 10.85
N LEU A 87 0.74 -18.88 11.99
CA LEU A 87 2.12 -19.37 12.09
C LEU A 87 2.37 -20.58 11.20
N GLN A 88 1.43 -21.53 11.16
CA GLN A 88 1.50 -22.69 10.28
C GLN A 88 1.39 -22.29 8.81
N PHE A 89 0.49 -21.37 8.48
CA PHE A 89 0.28 -20.92 7.12
C PHE A 89 1.48 -20.15 6.57
N LEU A 90 2.03 -19.21 7.35
CA LEU A 90 3.17 -18.38 6.96
C LEU A 90 4.50 -19.15 6.93
N ALA A 91 4.58 -20.33 7.56
CA ALA A 91 5.76 -21.18 7.50
C ALA A 91 6.02 -21.78 6.10
N ASN A 92 5.00 -21.82 5.24
CA ASN A 92 5.10 -22.37 3.89
C ASN A 92 5.88 -21.47 2.92
N ASP A 93 6.32 -22.04 1.79
CA ASP A 93 6.99 -21.30 0.72
C ASP A 93 5.98 -20.78 -0.32
N PHE A 94 5.78 -19.45 -0.34
CA PHE A 94 4.86 -18.78 -1.26
C PHE A 94 5.46 -18.55 -2.66
N ARG A 95 6.63 -19.10 -2.95
CA ARG A 95 7.11 -19.25 -4.33
C ARG A 95 6.40 -20.39 -5.06
N GLU A 96 5.92 -21.38 -4.32
CA GLU A 96 5.19 -22.53 -4.87
C GLU A 96 3.75 -22.17 -5.27
N ALA A 97 3.31 -22.62 -6.45
CA ALA A 97 1.97 -22.34 -6.97
C ALA A 97 0.84 -22.81 -6.03
N ARG A 98 1.05 -23.91 -5.31
CA ARG A 98 0.10 -24.45 -4.32
C ARG A 98 -0.20 -23.42 -3.22
N TRP A 99 0.84 -22.81 -2.65
CA TRP A 99 0.71 -21.87 -1.54
C TRP A 99 0.23 -20.49 -1.99
N LYS A 100 0.60 -20.06 -3.21
CA LYS A 100 -0.02 -18.89 -3.85
C LYS A 100 -1.53 -19.08 -4.04
N THR A 101 -1.95 -20.26 -4.50
CA THR A 101 -3.38 -20.58 -4.66
C THR A 101 -4.10 -20.60 -3.32
N ALA A 102 -3.50 -21.19 -2.28
CA ALA A 102 -4.06 -21.19 -0.93
C ALA A 102 -4.19 -19.76 -0.37
N ALA A 103 -3.19 -18.89 -0.55
CA ALA A 103 -3.25 -17.49 -0.17
C ALA A 103 -4.37 -16.74 -0.89
N SER A 104 -4.52 -16.94 -2.21
CA SER A 104 -5.60 -16.33 -2.98
C SER A 104 -6.98 -16.79 -2.51
N LYS A 105 -7.16 -18.08 -2.19
CA LYS A 105 -8.42 -18.59 -1.62
C LYS A 105 -8.74 -17.95 -0.26
N ASN A 106 -7.73 -17.83 0.60
CA ASN A 106 -7.88 -17.17 1.89
C ASN A 106 -8.21 -15.67 1.73
N ALA A 107 -7.63 -14.99 0.75
CA ALA A 107 -7.96 -13.60 0.42
C ALA A 107 -9.45 -13.45 0.08
N PHE A 108 -10.00 -14.30 -0.79
CA PHE A 108 -11.43 -14.29 -1.11
C PHE A 108 -12.31 -14.59 0.10
N ALA A 109 -11.91 -15.53 0.97
CA ALA A 109 -12.64 -15.79 2.21
C ALA A 109 -12.64 -14.58 3.16
N LEU A 110 -11.54 -13.83 3.22
CA LEU A 110 -11.44 -12.59 4.01
C LEU A 110 -12.30 -11.47 3.42
N LEU A 111 -12.41 -11.37 2.09
CA LEU A 111 -13.34 -10.46 1.42
C LEU A 111 -14.79 -10.75 1.79
N GLY A 112 -15.20 -12.02 1.80
CA GLY A 112 -16.54 -12.43 2.25
C GLY A 112 -16.84 -12.05 3.71
N LYS A 113 -15.79 -11.91 4.53
CA LYS A 113 -15.86 -11.45 5.93
C LYS A 113 -15.66 -9.94 6.09
N GLN A 114 -15.59 -9.18 5.00
CA GLN A 114 -15.35 -7.74 4.98
C GLN A 114 -14.02 -7.30 5.64
N ARG A 115 -13.04 -8.20 5.76
CA ARG A 115 -11.68 -7.88 6.26
C ARG A 115 -10.80 -7.45 5.10
N TYR A 116 -11.11 -6.30 4.50
CA TYR A 116 -10.56 -5.87 3.21
C TYR A 116 -9.05 -5.67 3.21
N GLU A 117 -8.50 -4.98 4.21
CA GLU A 117 -7.06 -4.73 4.31
C GLU A 117 -6.26 -6.04 4.40
N TYR A 118 -6.77 -6.98 5.20
CA TYR A 118 -6.14 -8.29 5.36
C TYR A 118 -6.29 -9.15 4.10
N ALA A 119 -7.42 -9.05 3.40
CA ALA A 119 -7.58 -9.69 2.10
C ALA A 119 -6.57 -9.18 1.06
N ALA A 120 -6.38 -7.86 0.98
CA ALA A 120 -5.37 -7.27 0.10
C ALA A 120 -3.96 -7.80 0.44
N ALA A 121 -3.63 -7.90 1.72
CA ALA A 121 -2.36 -8.46 2.17
C ALA A 121 -2.16 -9.93 1.72
N PHE A 122 -3.22 -10.75 1.77
CA PHE A 122 -3.16 -12.13 1.28
C PHE A 122 -3.06 -12.23 -0.25
N PHE A 123 -3.63 -11.29 -1.00
CA PHE A 123 -3.39 -11.21 -2.44
C PHE A 123 -1.92 -10.87 -2.76
N LEU A 124 -1.28 -9.97 -1.99
CA LEU A 124 0.15 -9.72 -2.12
C LEU A 124 0.98 -10.96 -1.80
N LEU A 125 0.60 -11.72 -0.77
CA LEU A 125 1.23 -13.01 -0.43
C LEU A 125 1.10 -14.05 -1.55
N ALA A 126 -0.01 -13.99 -2.29
CA ALA A 126 -0.26 -14.83 -3.47
C ALA A 126 0.49 -14.35 -4.73
N GLY A 127 1.18 -13.21 -4.68
CA GLY A 127 1.81 -12.60 -5.84
C GLY A 127 0.83 -11.92 -6.80
N LYS A 128 -0.35 -11.52 -6.32
CA LYS A 128 -1.43 -10.93 -7.12
C LYS A 128 -1.64 -9.45 -6.77
N LEU A 129 -0.71 -8.60 -7.19
CA LEU A 129 -0.76 -7.16 -6.91
C LEU A 129 -2.06 -6.51 -7.40
N ARG A 130 -2.47 -6.77 -8.66
CA ARG A 130 -3.70 -6.22 -9.24
C ARG A 130 -4.94 -6.52 -8.39
N ASP A 131 -5.07 -7.75 -7.89
CA ASP A 131 -6.20 -8.13 -7.03
C ASP A 131 -6.16 -7.37 -5.69
N ALA A 132 -4.98 -7.23 -5.08
CA ALA A 132 -4.82 -6.46 -3.84
C ALA A 132 -5.23 -4.99 -4.01
N VAL A 133 -4.75 -4.37 -5.09
CA VAL A 133 -5.03 -2.98 -5.47
C VAL A 133 -6.52 -2.77 -5.75
N ASN A 134 -7.16 -3.70 -6.45
CA ASN A 134 -8.60 -3.65 -6.71
C ASN A 134 -9.42 -3.71 -5.42
N VAL A 135 -8.99 -4.50 -4.42
CA VAL A 135 -9.63 -4.52 -3.11
C VAL A 135 -9.51 -3.15 -2.43
N ILE A 136 -8.32 -2.57 -2.44
CA ILE A 136 -8.07 -1.25 -1.84
C ILE A 136 -8.94 -0.18 -2.50
N LEU A 137 -8.95 -0.10 -3.84
CA LEU A 137 -9.71 0.90 -4.57
C LEU A 137 -11.22 0.74 -4.37
N LYS A 138 -11.75 -0.48 -4.49
CA LYS A 138 -13.19 -0.74 -4.47
C LYS A 138 -13.79 -0.69 -3.07
N HIS A 139 -13.11 -1.29 -2.08
CA HIS A 139 -13.66 -1.48 -0.74
C HIS A 139 -13.12 -0.51 0.29
N MET A 140 -11.83 -0.16 0.21
CA MET A 140 -11.22 0.79 1.15
C MET A 140 -11.31 2.24 0.66
N LYS A 141 -11.54 2.44 -0.65
CA LYS A 141 -11.66 3.76 -1.29
C LYS A 141 -10.44 4.66 -1.01
N ASP A 142 -9.26 4.05 -0.98
CA ASP A 142 -7.99 4.73 -0.69
C ASP A 142 -7.04 4.61 -1.89
N MET A 143 -7.15 5.56 -2.81
CA MET A 143 -6.32 5.59 -4.02
C MET A 143 -4.84 5.83 -3.71
N GLN A 144 -4.54 6.64 -2.70
CA GLN A 144 -3.15 6.87 -2.29
C GLN A 144 -2.53 5.59 -1.72
N LEU A 145 -3.31 4.79 -1.00
CA LEU A 145 -2.84 3.48 -0.52
C LEU A 145 -2.57 2.54 -1.69
N ALA A 146 -3.48 2.48 -2.67
CA ALA A 146 -3.27 1.68 -3.87
C ALA A 146 -1.97 2.06 -4.60
N ILE A 147 -1.73 3.36 -4.80
CA ILE A 147 -0.51 3.89 -5.40
C ILE A 147 0.72 3.51 -4.57
N ALA A 148 0.70 3.76 -3.25
CA ALA A 148 1.81 3.45 -2.35
C ALA A 148 2.19 1.96 -2.43
N ILE A 149 1.20 1.06 -2.40
CA ILE A 149 1.41 -0.38 -2.49
C ILE A 149 2.00 -0.79 -3.84
N CYS A 150 1.54 -0.21 -4.96
CA CYS A 150 2.14 -0.49 -6.27
C CYS A 150 3.60 -0.04 -6.32
N ARG A 151 3.87 1.22 -5.94
CA ARG A 151 5.22 1.82 -5.97
C ARG A 151 6.22 0.98 -5.19
N VAL A 152 5.88 0.53 -3.98
CA VAL A 152 6.81 -0.28 -3.19
C VAL A 152 6.93 -1.73 -3.66
N TYR A 153 5.89 -2.30 -4.27
CA TYR A 153 5.85 -3.72 -4.62
C TYR A 153 6.45 -4.03 -5.99
N GLU A 154 6.10 -3.25 -7.01
CA GLU A 154 6.55 -3.44 -8.40
C GLU A 154 7.45 -2.31 -8.93
N GLY A 155 7.55 -1.18 -8.21
CA GLY A 155 8.37 -0.02 -8.60
C GLY A 155 7.58 1.05 -9.36
N GLU A 156 8.27 2.15 -9.70
CA GLU A 156 7.70 3.35 -10.34
C GLU A 156 7.16 3.12 -11.76
N ASN A 157 7.75 2.17 -12.48
CA ASN A 157 7.36 1.87 -13.87
C ASN A 157 6.48 0.62 -13.99
N GLY A 158 5.86 0.23 -12.88
CA GLY A 158 5.02 -0.96 -12.80
C GLY A 158 3.74 -0.85 -13.63
N PRO A 159 3.30 -1.94 -14.29
CA PRO A 159 2.09 -1.91 -15.12
C PRO A 159 0.81 -1.70 -14.30
N VAL A 160 0.76 -2.17 -13.04
CA VAL A 160 -0.41 -1.99 -12.19
C VAL A 160 -0.48 -0.54 -11.70
N LEU A 161 0.64 0.09 -11.35
CA LEU A 161 0.70 1.50 -11.02
C LEU A 161 0.18 2.37 -12.17
N ARG A 162 0.67 2.12 -13.40
CA ARG A 162 0.20 2.84 -14.60
C ARG A 162 -1.31 2.66 -14.82
N GLU A 163 -1.83 1.46 -14.59
CA GLU A 163 -3.27 1.18 -14.65
C GLU A 163 -4.05 1.98 -13.60
N VAL A 164 -3.56 2.03 -12.35
CA VAL A 164 -4.18 2.83 -11.27
C VAL A 164 -4.21 4.31 -11.63
N ILE A 165 -3.10 4.86 -12.10
CA ILE A 165 -3.02 6.28 -12.44
C ILE A 165 -3.95 6.61 -13.61
N THR A 166 -3.93 5.79 -14.66
CA THR A 166 -4.71 6.03 -15.88
C THR A 166 -6.21 5.85 -15.66
N ASN A 167 -6.62 4.82 -14.92
CA ASN A 167 -8.03 4.44 -14.81
C ASN A 167 -8.72 5.02 -13.56
N HIS A 168 -7.96 5.53 -12.59
CA HIS A 168 -8.53 6.08 -11.35
C HIS A 168 -8.06 7.51 -11.06
N MET A 169 -6.76 7.77 -11.06
CA MET A 169 -6.24 9.09 -10.67
C MET A 169 -6.56 10.18 -11.69
N LEU A 170 -6.34 9.92 -12.99
CA LEU A 170 -6.68 10.87 -14.06
C LEU A 170 -8.19 11.15 -14.14
N PRO A 171 -9.08 10.13 -14.16
CA PRO A 171 -10.52 10.38 -14.12
C PRO A 171 -10.97 11.17 -12.89
N LEU A 172 -10.37 10.89 -11.72
CA LEU A 172 -10.65 11.67 -10.52
C LEU A 172 -10.28 13.14 -10.72
N ALA A 173 -9.06 13.40 -11.19
CA ALA A 173 -8.58 14.75 -11.47
C ALA A 173 -9.49 15.52 -12.43
N CYS A 174 -9.95 14.88 -13.51
CA CYS A 174 -10.91 15.48 -14.44
C CYS A 174 -12.27 15.74 -13.78
N SER A 175 -12.77 14.80 -12.96
CA SER A 175 -14.08 14.95 -12.31
C SER A 175 -14.12 16.03 -11.23
N THR A 176 -12.97 16.32 -10.61
CA THR A 176 -12.83 17.34 -9.56
C THR A 176 -12.25 18.66 -10.08
N ASP A 177 -11.96 18.75 -11.38
CA ASP A 177 -11.21 19.86 -11.99
C ASP A 177 -9.88 20.17 -11.25
N ASP A 178 -9.23 19.11 -10.75
CA ASP A 178 -7.98 19.22 -9.99
C ASP A 178 -6.79 19.12 -10.94
N ARG A 179 -6.35 20.28 -11.44
CA ARG A 179 -5.20 20.42 -12.34
C ARG A 179 -3.89 19.95 -11.72
N TRP A 180 -3.73 20.10 -10.41
CA TRP A 180 -2.52 19.65 -9.72
C TRP A 180 -2.48 18.11 -9.68
N LEU A 181 -3.61 17.47 -9.37
CA LEU A 181 -3.74 16.02 -9.41
C LEU A 181 -3.52 15.47 -10.83
N ALA A 182 -4.03 16.16 -11.86
CA ALA A 182 -3.80 15.79 -13.26
C ALA A 182 -2.31 15.89 -13.64
N SER A 183 -1.66 17.00 -13.29
CA SER A 183 -0.22 17.20 -13.53
C SER A 183 0.62 16.11 -12.85
N LEU A 184 0.32 15.82 -11.57
CA LEU A 184 1.00 14.76 -10.82
C LEU A 184 0.79 13.38 -11.44
N ALA A 185 -0.44 13.06 -11.87
CA ALA A 185 -0.75 11.80 -12.53
C ALA A 185 0.06 11.63 -13.82
N PHE A 186 0.13 12.66 -14.67
CA PHE A 186 0.93 12.63 -15.90
C PHE A 186 2.43 12.50 -15.62
N TRP A 187 2.93 13.20 -14.60
CA TRP A 187 4.32 13.08 -14.16
C TRP A 187 4.67 11.63 -13.79
N MET A 188 3.81 10.97 -13.00
CA MET A 188 4.00 9.59 -12.54
C MET A 188 3.95 8.52 -13.66
N ILE A 189 3.51 8.87 -14.87
CA ILE A 189 3.48 7.94 -16.03
C ILE A 189 4.40 8.38 -17.17
N ASP A 190 5.37 9.25 -16.85
CA ASP A 190 6.40 9.81 -17.74
C ASP A 190 5.84 10.65 -18.90
N LYS A 191 4.70 11.31 -18.68
CA LYS A 191 4.05 12.22 -19.65
C LYS A 191 4.31 13.67 -19.28
N THR A 192 5.57 14.11 -19.40
CA THR A 192 6.01 15.42 -18.93
C THR A 192 5.33 16.58 -19.63
N ASP A 193 5.08 16.45 -20.94
CA ASP A 193 4.45 17.52 -21.73
C ASP A 193 3.00 17.73 -21.28
N GLU A 194 2.25 16.64 -21.09
CA GLU A 194 0.89 16.71 -20.54
C GLU A 194 0.87 17.17 -19.07
N ALA A 195 1.90 16.81 -18.28
CA ALA A 195 2.02 17.27 -16.89
C ALA A 195 2.19 18.78 -16.80
N VAL A 196 3.00 19.39 -17.69
CA VAL A 196 3.15 20.84 -17.79
C VAL A 196 1.89 21.47 -18.35
N ALA A 197 1.31 20.91 -19.41
CA ALA A 197 0.08 21.42 -20.01
C ALA A 197 -1.10 21.45 -19.02
N ALA A 198 -1.20 20.47 -18.12
CA ALA A 198 -2.23 20.42 -17.11
C ALA A 198 -2.19 21.62 -16.13
N THR A 199 -1.04 22.24 -15.91
CA THR A 199 -0.90 23.40 -15.00
C THR A 199 -1.02 24.74 -15.71
N MET A 200 -0.94 24.78 -17.05
CA MET A 200 -1.10 26.00 -17.81
C MET A 200 -2.56 26.48 -17.76
N VAL A 201 -2.75 27.75 -17.44
CA VAL A 201 -4.04 28.43 -17.62
C VAL A 201 -4.09 28.86 -19.07
N ASN A 202 -4.98 28.28 -19.87
CA ASN A 202 -5.37 28.92 -21.12
C ASN A 202 -6.18 30.16 -20.73
N GLU A 203 -5.57 31.34 -20.90
CA GLU A 203 -6.25 32.64 -20.83
C GLU A 203 -7.32 32.79 -21.92
#